data_AF-A0A7C9FLU6-F1
#
_entry.id   AF-A0A7C9FLU6-F1
#
_cell.length_a   1.000
_cell.length_b   1.000
_cell.length_c   1.000
_cell.angle_alpha   90.00
_cell.angle_beta   90.00
_cell.angle_gamma   90.00
#
_symmetry.space_group_name_H-M   'P 1'
#
loop_
_entity.id
_entity.type
_entity.pdbx_description
1 polymer ?
#
loop_
_entity_poly.entity_id
_entity_poly.type
_entity_poly.pdbx_seq_one_letter_code
_entity_poly.pdbx_strand_id
1 'polypeptide(L)'
;PVAATSATQGGASAAEGAAQGGAASNGKPAASAPRDPAVRRVRPCEQDAACEHALFDLNRYYQKLRRKMPAHSAATLVRAQRAWVAFRDATAPLVGEDGRVDLIGARIATMKGLSETAGNK
;
A
#
# COMPACT_ATOMS: atom_id res chain seq x y z
N PRO A 1 -2.93 54.34 -13.49
CA PRO A 1 -3.01 52.92 -13.06
C PRO A 1 -1.91 52.62 -12.03
N VAL A 2 -2.29 52.60 -10.75
CA VAL A 2 -1.36 52.46 -9.63
C VAL A 2 -1.85 51.38 -8.65
N ALA A 3 -0.85 50.65 -8.13
CA ALA A 3 -0.80 49.86 -6.91
C ALA A 3 -1.54 48.51 -6.84
N ALA A 4 -0.72 47.45 -6.84
CA ALA A 4 -1.03 46.14 -6.30
C ALA A 4 -0.99 46.18 -4.76
N THR A 5 -1.96 45.53 -4.11
CA THR A 5 -1.94 45.29 -2.66
C THR A 5 -2.03 43.79 -2.38
N SER A 6 -1.15 43.38 -1.47
CA SER A 6 -0.85 42.02 -1.03
C SER A 6 -1.99 41.39 -0.24
N ALA A 7 -2.31 40.12 -0.53
CA ALA A 7 -3.21 39.32 0.29
C ALA A 7 -2.44 38.67 1.45
N THR A 8 -2.91 38.93 2.67
CA THR A 8 -2.43 38.38 3.94
C THR A 8 -2.97 36.97 4.20
N GLN A 9 -2.08 36.11 4.69
CA GLN A 9 -2.37 34.76 5.20
C GLN A 9 -3.34 34.80 6.38
N GLY A 10 -4.39 33.97 6.30
CA GLY A 10 -5.27 33.65 7.43
C GLY A 10 -4.71 32.49 8.24
N GLY A 11 -4.50 32.71 9.53
CA GLY A 11 -4.18 31.67 10.51
C GLY A 11 -4.56 32.10 11.92
N ALA A 12 -5.53 31.39 12.51
CA ALA A 12 -5.84 31.21 13.95
C ALA A 12 -7.23 30.51 14.01
N SER A 13 -7.38 29.23 14.35
CA SER A 13 -7.28 28.57 15.67
C SER A 13 -8.10 29.22 16.79
N ALA A 14 -9.28 28.64 17.08
CA ALA A 14 -9.99 28.63 18.36
C ALA A 14 -11.08 27.52 18.30
N ALA A 15 -10.98 26.49 19.14
CA ALA A 15 -11.77 26.27 20.39
C ALA A 15 -12.97 25.31 20.13
N GLU A 16 -12.90 24.07 20.62
CA GLU A 16 -13.45 23.56 21.90
C GLU A 16 -14.84 22.90 21.73
N GLY A 17 -15.04 21.73 22.33
CA GLY A 17 -16.37 21.11 22.38
C GLY A 17 -16.36 19.61 22.70
N ALA A 18 -16.51 19.30 23.98
CA ALA A 18 -16.61 17.95 24.53
C ALA A 18 -17.85 17.18 24.07
N ALA A 19 -17.72 15.86 23.95
CA ALA A 19 -18.83 14.91 24.12
C ALA A 19 -18.27 13.54 24.55
N GLN A 20 -18.18 13.34 25.86
CA GLN A 20 -18.15 12.02 26.48
C GLN A 20 -19.54 11.38 26.33
N GLY A 21 -19.59 10.27 25.59
CA GLY A 21 -20.76 9.39 25.53
C GLY A 21 -20.32 7.96 25.79
N GLY A 22 -20.42 7.52 27.03
CA GLY A 22 -20.28 6.10 27.40
C GLY A 22 -21.64 5.43 27.43
N ALA A 23 -21.78 4.28 26.78
CA ALA A 23 -22.76 3.26 27.14
C ALA A 23 -22.21 1.87 26.77
N ALA A 24 -22.21 1.00 27.76
CA ALA A 24 -21.52 -0.28 27.83
C ALA A 24 -22.06 -1.33 26.83
N SER A 25 -21.14 -2.12 26.27
CA SER A 25 -21.45 -3.44 25.74
C SER A 25 -20.75 -4.48 26.62
N ASN A 26 -21.55 -5.20 27.39
CA ASN A 26 -21.11 -6.20 28.35
C ASN A 26 -20.57 -7.43 27.60
N GLY A 27 -19.26 -7.61 27.58
CA GLY A 27 -18.59 -8.78 26.99
C GLY A 27 -17.26 -9.00 27.68
N LYS A 28 -17.16 -10.05 28.51
CA LYS A 28 -15.97 -10.43 29.26
C LYS A 28 -14.76 -10.53 28.31
N PRO A 29 -13.67 -9.75 28.47
CA PRO A 29 -12.50 -9.95 27.64
C PRO A 29 -11.83 -11.25 28.11
N ALA A 30 -11.88 -12.28 27.27
CA ALA A 30 -10.97 -13.40 27.37
C ALA A 30 -9.55 -12.81 27.33
N ALA A 31 -8.78 -13.06 28.40
CA ALA A 31 -7.42 -12.58 28.56
C ALA A 31 -6.63 -12.93 27.30
N SER A 32 -6.30 -11.90 26.51
CA SER A 32 -5.48 -12.06 25.32
C SER A 32 -4.07 -12.39 25.80
N ALA A 33 -3.55 -13.55 25.44
CA ALA A 33 -2.14 -13.88 25.61
C ALA A 33 -1.25 -12.72 25.11
N PRO A 34 -0.05 -12.51 25.69
CA PRO A 34 0.82 -11.41 25.28
C PRO A 34 1.07 -11.52 23.79
N ARG A 35 0.57 -10.56 23.01
CA ARG A 35 0.92 -10.47 21.59
C ARG A 35 2.41 -10.18 21.55
N ASP A 36 3.16 -11.04 20.89
CA ASP A 36 4.57 -10.80 20.64
C ASP A 36 4.71 -9.42 19.97
N PRO A 37 5.36 -8.43 20.62
CA PRO A 37 5.45 -7.07 20.10
C PRO A 37 6.15 -7.01 18.74
N ALA A 38 6.88 -8.08 18.36
CA ALA A 38 7.54 -8.23 17.07
C ALA A 38 6.58 -8.48 15.90
N VAL A 39 5.34 -8.94 16.14
CA VAL A 39 4.38 -9.28 15.07
C VAL A 39 3.17 -8.35 15.14
N ARG A 40 3.25 -7.22 14.43
CA ARG A 40 2.13 -6.28 14.32
C ARG A 40 1.09 -6.80 13.31
N ARG A 41 -0.19 -6.69 13.67
CA ARG A 41 -1.31 -6.93 12.76
C ARG A 41 -1.30 -5.83 11.70
N VAL A 42 -0.90 -6.16 10.48
CA VAL A 42 -0.95 -5.21 9.36
C VAL A 42 -2.38 -5.08 8.86
N ARG A 43 -2.81 -3.85 8.62
CA ARG A 43 -4.12 -3.59 8.02
C ARG A 43 -4.20 -4.14 6.58
N PRO A 44 -5.39 -4.58 6.12
CA PRO A 44 -5.60 -4.90 4.71
C PRO A 44 -5.21 -3.73 3.79
N CYS A 45 -4.65 -4.04 2.62
CA CYS A 45 -4.16 -3.04 1.67
C CYS A 45 -5.28 -2.12 1.13
N GLU A 46 -6.52 -2.63 1.04
CA GLU A 46 -7.71 -1.86 0.66
C GLU A 46 -8.05 -0.71 1.63
N GLN A 47 -7.47 -0.71 2.84
CA GLN A 47 -7.71 0.34 3.83
C GLN A 47 -6.61 1.42 3.83
N ASP A 48 -5.66 1.33 2.91
CA ASP A 48 -4.52 2.22 2.76
C ASP A 48 -4.41 2.64 1.30
N ALA A 49 -4.71 3.91 1.02
CA ALA A 49 -4.72 4.47 -0.32
C ALA A 49 -3.35 4.35 -1.04
N ALA A 50 -2.24 4.45 -0.30
CA ALA A 50 -0.91 4.30 -0.89
C ALA A 50 -0.67 2.86 -1.33
N CYS A 51 -1.05 1.90 -0.47
CA CYS A 51 -0.97 0.48 -0.77
C CYS A 51 -1.88 0.08 -1.95
N GLU A 52 -3.12 0.57 -1.96
CA GLU A 52 -4.08 0.33 -3.05
C GLU A 52 -3.55 0.86 -4.38
N HIS A 53 -3.05 2.11 -4.40
CA HIS A 53 -2.47 2.71 -5.59
C HIS A 53 -1.27 1.93 -6.12
N ALA A 54 -0.37 1.51 -5.22
CA ALA A 54 0.78 0.70 -5.59
C ALA A 54 0.36 -0.68 -6.15
N LEU A 55 -0.66 -1.31 -5.57
CA LEU A 55 -1.21 -2.56 -6.10
C LEU A 55 -1.80 -2.40 -7.50
N PHE A 56 -2.52 -1.30 -7.73
CA PHE A 56 -3.08 -0.97 -9.03
C PHE A 56 -1.99 -0.85 -10.10
N ASP A 57 -0.95 -0.08 -9.82
CA ASP A 57 0.18 0.11 -10.74
C ASP A 57 0.95 -1.19 -10.97
N LEU A 58 1.15 -2.00 -9.93
CA LEU A 58 1.78 -3.31 -10.07
C LEU A 58 0.99 -4.20 -11.03
N ASN A 59 -0.33 -4.29 -10.87
CA ASN A 59 -1.17 -5.10 -11.76
C ASN A 59 -1.15 -4.55 -13.20
N ARG A 60 -1.18 -3.23 -13.37
CA ARG A 60 -1.05 -2.56 -14.67
C ARG A 60 0.23 -2.98 -15.40
N TYR A 61 1.39 -2.90 -14.76
CA TYR A 61 2.66 -3.29 -15.38
C TYR A 61 2.79 -4.80 -15.58
N TYR A 62 2.28 -5.61 -14.65
CA TYR A 62 2.22 -7.06 -14.81
C TYR A 62 1.43 -7.47 -16.06
N GLN A 63 0.23 -6.91 -16.27
CA GLN A 63 -0.56 -7.19 -17.47
C GLN A 63 0.12 -6.68 -18.74
N LYS A 64 0.73 -5.50 -18.69
CA LYS A 64 1.51 -4.94 -19.81
C LYS A 64 2.66 -5.86 -20.22
N LEU A 65 3.45 -6.33 -19.26
CA LEU A 65 4.55 -7.27 -19.51
C LEU A 65 4.02 -8.61 -20.04
N ARG A 66 2.97 -9.15 -19.43
CA ARG A 66 2.39 -10.44 -19.83
C ARG A 66 1.92 -10.45 -21.30
N ARG A 67 1.36 -9.35 -21.79
CA ARG A 67 0.93 -9.21 -23.19
C ARG A 67 2.09 -9.19 -24.20
N LYS A 68 3.28 -8.79 -23.76
CA LYS A 68 4.48 -8.67 -24.60
C LYS A 68 5.33 -9.95 -24.66
N MET A 69 4.99 -10.97 -23.88
CA MET A 69 5.80 -12.18 -23.75
C MET A 69 5.20 -13.38 -24.50
N PRO A 70 6.03 -14.29 -25.01
CA PRO A 70 5.59 -15.61 -25.49
C PRO A 70 4.90 -16.42 -24.38
N ALA A 71 3.98 -17.31 -24.77
CA ALA A 71 3.15 -18.08 -23.83
C ALA A 71 3.98 -18.87 -22.78
N HIS A 72 5.10 -19.47 -23.19
CA HIS A 72 5.98 -20.21 -22.29
C HIS A 72 6.61 -19.31 -21.22
N SER A 73 7.22 -18.19 -21.61
CA SER A 73 7.81 -17.23 -20.68
C SER A 73 6.77 -16.53 -19.79
N ALA A 74 5.56 -16.32 -20.32
CA ALA A 74 4.44 -15.80 -19.55
C ALA A 74 4.03 -16.72 -18.40
N ALA A 75 4.08 -18.05 -18.58
CA ALA A 75 3.83 -18.99 -17.49
C ALA A 75 4.86 -18.84 -16.35
N THR A 76 6.12 -18.60 -16.68
CA THR A 76 7.17 -18.32 -15.68
C THR A 76 6.90 -17.03 -14.92
N LEU A 77 6.46 -15.95 -15.59
CA LEU A 77 6.08 -14.71 -14.91
C LEU A 77 4.91 -14.92 -13.93
N VAL A 78 3.88 -15.68 -14.33
CA VAL A 78 2.74 -15.97 -13.45
C VAL A 78 3.21 -16.67 -12.17
N ARG A 79 4.10 -17.68 -12.29
CA ARG A 79 4.66 -18.39 -11.13
C ARG A 79 5.49 -17.46 -10.25
N ALA A 80 6.37 -16.67 -10.84
CA ALA A 80 7.20 -15.70 -10.12
C ALA A 80 6.36 -14.65 -9.39
N GLN A 81 5.29 -14.16 -10.01
CA GLN A 81 4.40 -13.17 -9.40
C GLN A 81 3.62 -13.75 -8.23
N ARG A 82 3.10 -14.98 -8.34
CA ARG A 82 2.42 -15.66 -7.24
C ARG A 82 3.34 -15.86 -6.03
N ALA A 83 4.56 -16.34 -6.27
CA ALA A 83 5.56 -16.52 -5.22
C ALA A 83 5.90 -15.18 -4.53
N TRP A 84 6.02 -14.10 -5.31
CA TRP A 84 6.27 -12.77 -4.77
C TRP A 84 5.11 -12.24 -3.92
N VAL A 85 3.85 -12.47 -4.30
CA VAL A 85 2.68 -12.10 -3.49
C VAL A 85 2.71 -12.82 -2.14
N ALA A 86 2.97 -14.13 -2.15
CA ALA A 86 3.10 -14.91 -0.92
C ALA A 86 4.25 -14.39 -0.02
N PHE A 87 5.39 -14.03 -0.61
CA PHE A 87 6.51 -13.40 0.10
C PHE A 87 6.12 -12.05 0.73
N ARG A 88 5.45 -11.17 -0.01
CA ARG A 88 4.99 -9.86 0.50
C ARG A 88 4.03 -10.04 1.68
N ASP A 89 3.08 -10.97 1.56
CA ASP A 89 2.07 -11.18 2.59
C ASP A 89 2.68 -11.80 3.86
N ALA A 90 3.64 -12.71 3.70
CA ALA A 90 4.39 -13.30 4.81
C ALA A 90 5.31 -12.30 5.52
N THR A 91 5.87 -11.32 4.78
CA THR A 91 6.76 -10.30 5.35
C THR A 91 6.03 -9.06 5.85
N ALA A 92 4.75 -8.87 5.53
CA ALA A 92 3.98 -7.69 5.94
C ALA A 92 4.08 -7.40 7.46
N PRO A 93 3.89 -8.38 8.38
CA PRO A 93 4.00 -8.11 9.82
C PRO A 93 5.38 -7.67 10.30
N LEU A 94 6.43 -7.98 9.52
CA LEU A 94 7.83 -7.66 9.83
C LEU A 94 8.20 -6.25 9.37
N VAL A 95 7.67 -5.81 8.23
CA VAL A 95 8.03 -4.52 7.60
C VAL A 95 7.04 -3.40 7.89
N GLY A 96 5.84 -3.72 8.42
CA GLY A 96 4.77 -2.76 8.66
C GLY A 96 4.08 -2.30 7.37
N GLU A 97 3.20 -1.30 7.50
CA GLU A 97 2.43 -0.73 6.38
C GLU A 97 3.34 -0.06 5.33
N ASP A 98 4.21 0.86 5.77
CA ASP A 98 5.09 1.63 4.87
C ASP A 98 6.07 0.71 4.13
N GLY A 99 6.73 -0.20 4.84
CA GLY A 99 7.64 -1.16 4.24
C GLY A 99 6.94 -2.11 3.25
N ARG A 100 5.66 -2.41 3.46
CA ARG A 100 4.87 -3.17 2.48
C ARG A 100 4.66 -2.37 1.19
N VAL A 101 4.41 -1.06 1.29
CA VAL A 101 4.29 -0.18 0.12
C VAL A 101 5.62 -0.13 -0.64
N ASP A 102 6.75 -0.02 0.05
CA ASP A 102 8.09 -0.03 -0.55
C ASP A 102 8.40 -1.33 -1.31
N LEU A 103 8.03 -2.48 -0.71
CA LEU A 103 8.16 -3.79 -1.38
C LEU A 103 7.36 -3.82 -2.69
N ILE A 104 6.15 -3.26 -2.70
CA ILE A 104 5.32 -3.15 -3.90
C ILE A 104 6.00 -2.20 -4.91
N GLY A 105 6.49 -1.04 -4.46
CA GLY A 105 7.21 -0.06 -5.29
C GLY A 105 8.42 -0.65 -6.02
N ALA A 106 9.27 -1.40 -5.31
CA ALA A 106 10.42 -2.08 -5.91
C ALA A 106 10.00 -3.10 -6.98
N ARG A 107 8.89 -3.80 -6.76
CA ARG A 107 8.33 -4.74 -7.73
C ARG A 107 7.77 -4.03 -8.96
N ILE A 108 7.12 -2.88 -8.78
CA ILE A 108 6.64 -2.03 -9.89
C ILE A 108 7.82 -1.63 -10.79
N ALA A 109 8.91 -1.12 -10.20
CA ALA A 109 10.10 -0.72 -10.96
C ALA A 109 10.67 -1.88 -11.79
N THR A 110 10.73 -3.07 -11.20
CA THR A 110 11.14 -4.31 -11.88
C THR A 110 10.21 -4.64 -13.06
N MET A 111 8.90 -4.65 -12.83
CA MET A 111 7.90 -4.95 -13.87
C MET A 111 7.91 -3.94 -15.00
N LYS A 112 8.05 -2.65 -14.67
CA LYS A 112 8.17 -1.57 -15.64
C LYS A 112 9.38 -1.78 -16.56
N GLY A 113 10.57 -1.97 -15.98
CA GLY A 113 11.79 -2.22 -16.75
C GLY A 113 11.67 -3.43 -17.68
N LEU A 114 11.19 -4.56 -17.15
CA LEU A 114 10.92 -5.76 -17.96
C LEU A 114 9.91 -5.48 -19.08
N SER A 115 8.86 -4.69 -18.82
CA SER A 115 7.84 -4.35 -19.83
C SER A 115 8.37 -3.42 -20.93
N GLU A 116 9.40 -2.64 -20.64
CA GLU A 116 10.07 -1.76 -21.60
C GLU A 116 11.06 -2.56 -22.46
N THR A 117 11.70 -3.59 -21.91
CA THR A 117 12.59 -4.49 -22.65
C THR A 117 11.86 -5.57 -23.45
N ALA A 118 10.73 -6.08 -22.95
CA ALA A 118 9.99 -7.15 -23.61
C ALA A 118 9.33 -6.69 -24.92
N GLY A 119 9.47 -7.50 -25.97
CA GLY A 119 8.89 -7.24 -27.30
C GLY A 119 9.76 -6.40 -28.24
N ASN A 120 11.00 -6.07 -27.86
CA ASN A 120 11.94 -5.31 -28.72
C ASN A 120 12.72 -6.22 -29.69
N LYS A 121 12.03 -7.14 -30.37
CA LYS A 121 12.62 -8.01 -31.40
C LYS A 121 11.84 -7.90 -32.70
#